data_AF-A0A5R8MA53-F1
#
_entry.id   AF-A0A5R8MA53-F1
#
_cell.length_a   1.000
_cell.length_b   1.000
_cell.length_c   1.000
_cell.angle_alpha   90.00
_cell.angle_beta   90.00
_cell.angle_gamma   90.00
#
_symmetry.space_group_name_H-M   'P 1'
#
loop_
_entity.id
_entity.type
_entity.pdbx_description
1 polymer ?
#
loop_
_entity_poly.entity_id
_entity_poly.type
_entity_poly.pdbx_seq_one_letter_code
_entity_poly.pdbx_strand_id
1 'polypeptide(L)'
;MFRKILLYTIVFTMVGTISFLGQTVLMDLETDFLQLLEQSYIFHFFFSLLLVIAFQILSKNQKVFEQLGFLYIGMLVFKIVVFTAMFFPQLMGDQPLPHFYRAMMLLPIIIFLTLEVIFVSKIMREK
;
A
#
# COMPACT_ATOMS: atom_id res chain seq x y z
N MET A 1 -11.37 19.38 -0.48
CA MET A 1 -10.87 18.22 -1.27
C MET A 1 -9.37 18.32 -1.50
N PHE A 2 -8.87 19.35 -2.20
CA PHE A 2 -7.43 19.50 -2.47
C PHE A 2 -6.56 19.44 -1.20
N ARG A 3 -6.91 20.20 -0.15
CA ARG A 3 -6.19 20.16 1.15
C ARG A 3 -6.13 18.75 1.77
N LYS A 4 -7.19 17.94 1.61
CA LYS A 4 -7.22 16.56 2.14
C LYS A 4 -6.33 15.63 1.31
N ILE A 5 -6.41 15.71 -0.02
CA ILE A 5 -5.56 14.94 -0.94
C ILE A 5 -4.08 15.28 -0.70
N LEU A 6 -3.74 16.56 -0.55
CA LEU A 6 -2.40 17.01 -0.24
C LEU A 6 -1.93 16.43 1.10
N LEU A 7 -2.76 16.49 2.14
CA LEU A 7 -2.47 15.89 3.45
C LEU A 7 -2.21 14.38 3.34
N TYR A 8 -3.07 13.63 2.62
CA TYR A 8 -2.89 12.19 2.43
C TYR A 8 -1.57 11.90 1.73
N THR A 9 -1.28 12.61 0.65
CA THR A 9 -0.02 12.46 -0.09
C THR A 9 1.18 12.71 0.82
N ILE A 10 1.18 13.80 1.61
CA ILE A 10 2.26 14.11 2.55
C ILE A 10 2.44 12.99 3.58
N VAL A 11 1.35 12.51 4.19
CA VAL A 11 1.43 11.45 5.23
C VAL A 11 1.93 10.14 4.63
N PHE A 12 1.41 9.72 3.47
CA PHE A 12 1.85 8.52 2.78
C PHE A 12 3.34 8.61 2.42
N THR A 13 3.80 9.74 1.89
CA THR A 13 5.21 9.94 1.54
C THR A 13 6.08 9.94 2.78
N MET A 14 5.69 10.64 3.85
CA MET A 14 6.48 10.70 5.08
C MET A 14 6.59 9.33 5.75
N VAL A 15 5.48 8.62 5.94
CA VAL A 15 5.50 7.30 6.58
C VAL A 15 6.19 6.27 5.69
N GLY A 16 5.95 6.30 4.37
CA GLY A 16 6.59 5.40 3.41
C GLY A 16 8.10 5.59 3.35
N THR A 17 8.58 6.83 3.31
CA THR A 17 10.03 7.13 3.30
C THR A 17 10.71 6.76 4.62
N ILE A 18 10.12 7.14 5.76
CA ILE A 18 10.69 6.80 7.09
C ILE A 18 10.78 5.29 7.26
N SER A 19 9.74 4.55 6.88
CA SER A 19 9.73 3.09 7.01
C SER A 19 10.70 2.40 6.04
N PHE A 20 10.77 2.85 4.79
CA PHE A 20 11.75 2.35 3.83
C PHE A 20 13.17 2.57 4.34
N LEU A 21 13.52 3.81 4.74
CA LEU A 21 14.83 4.12 5.27
C LEU A 21 15.14 3.31 6.54
N GLY A 22 14.18 3.22 7.46
CA GLY A 22 14.32 2.40 8.67
C GLY A 22 14.60 0.94 8.35
N GLN A 23 13.89 0.35 7.38
CA GLN A 23 14.11 -1.03 6.96
C GLN A 23 15.48 -1.22 6.30
N THR A 24 15.91 -0.29 5.44
CA THR A 24 17.22 -0.37 4.76
C THR A 24 18.39 -0.25 5.75
N VAL A 25 18.30 0.65 6.74
CA VAL A 25 19.35 0.84 7.77
C VAL A 25 19.46 -0.37 8.69
N LEU A 26 18.33 -1.03 9.01
CA LEU A 26 18.32 -2.17 9.94
C LEU A 26 18.81 -3.47 9.32
N MET A 27 18.79 -3.62 7.99
CA MET A 27 18.95 -4.93 7.34
C MET A 27 20.22 -5.09 6.50
N ASP A 28 21.07 -4.08 6.40
CA ASP A 28 22.32 -4.08 5.60
C ASP A 28 22.17 -4.84 4.27
N LEU A 29 21.24 -4.34 3.44
CA LEU A 29 20.64 -5.11 2.36
C LEU A 29 21.58 -5.33 1.17
N GLU A 30 21.59 -6.56 0.66
CA GLU A 30 22.14 -6.86 -0.67
C GLU A 30 21.42 -6.05 -1.76
N THR A 31 22.17 -5.62 -2.79
CA THR A 31 21.68 -4.71 -3.83
C THR A 31 20.46 -5.25 -4.59
N ASP A 32 20.42 -6.55 -4.85
CA ASP A 32 19.32 -7.19 -5.57
C ASP A 32 18.01 -7.20 -4.75
N PHE A 33 18.12 -7.44 -3.44
CA PHE A 33 16.96 -7.37 -2.55
C PHE A 33 16.48 -5.93 -2.34
N LEU A 34 17.39 -4.96 -2.29
CA LEU A 34 17.05 -3.55 -2.16
C LEU A 34 16.13 -3.09 -3.30
N GLN A 35 16.45 -3.46 -4.54
CA GLN A 35 15.62 -3.13 -5.71
C GLN A 35 14.23 -3.77 -5.60
N LEU A 36 14.16 -5.03 -5.17
CA LEU A 36 12.89 -5.74 -5.01
C LEU A 36 12.03 -5.13 -3.89
N LEU A 37 12.67 -4.72 -2.79
CA LEU A 37 12.03 -4.03 -1.68
C LEU A 37 11.48 -2.67 -2.12
N GLU A 38 12.27 -1.89 -2.86
CA GLU A 38 11.84 -0.60 -3.42
C GLU A 38 10.59 -0.76 -4.29
N GLN A 39 10.59 -1.75 -5.19
CA GLN A 39 9.42 -2.05 -6.03
C GLN A 39 8.17 -2.39 -5.20
N SER A 40 8.33 -3.15 -4.11
CA SER A 40 7.22 -3.47 -3.18
C SER A 40 6.69 -2.20 -2.51
N TYR A 41 7.57 -1.33 -1.99
CA TYR A 41 7.17 -0.04 -1.39
C TYR A 41 6.44 0.85 -2.38
N ILE A 42 6.97 1.00 -3.60
CA ILE A 42 6.39 1.81 -4.67
C ILE A 42 4.99 1.29 -5.02
N PHE A 43 4.84 -0.02 -5.22
CA PHE A 43 3.55 -0.63 -5.53
C PHE A 43 2.51 -0.31 -4.45
N HIS A 44 2.84 -0.56 -3.19
CA HIS A 44 1.90 -0.35 -2.09
C HIS A 44 1.59 1.13 -1.83
N PHE A 45 2.60 2.00 -1.97
CA PHE A 45 2.43 3.45 -1.90
C PHE A 45 1.40 3.95 -2.93
N PHE A 46 1.65 3.67 -4.21
CA PHE A 46 0.80 4.18 -5.29
C PHE A 46 -0.60 3.59 -5.24
N PHE A 47 -0.71 2.27 -5.02
CA PHE A 47 -2.01 1.62 -4.96
C PHE A 47 -2.87 2.22 -3.83
N SER A 48 -2.33 2.30 -2.62
CA SER A 48 -3.07 2.82 -1.46
C SER A 48 -3.41 4.30 -1.59
N LEU A 49 -2.47 5.12 -2.08
CA LEU A 49 -2.72 6.54 -2.27
C LEU A 49 -3.80 6.79 -3.32
N LEU A 50 -3.72 6.10 -4.47
CA LEU A 50 -4.73 6.19 -5.52
C LEU A 50 -6.11 5.73 -5.02
N LEU A 51 -6.16 4.64 -4.26
CA LEU A 51 -7.39 4.15 -3.66
C LEU A 51 -8.01 5.19 -2.73
N VAL A 52 -7.24 5.75 -1.80
CA VAL A 52 -7.73 6.78 -0.86
C VAL A 52 -8.23 8.03 -1.61
N ILE A 53 -7.51 8.47 -2.64
CA ILE A 53 -7.92 9.61 -3.49
C ILE A 53 -9.22 9.28 -4.24
N ALA A 54 -9.32 8.09 -4.85
CA ALA A 54 -10.53 7.65 -5.54
C ALA A 54 -11.73 7.61 -4.59
N PHE A 55 -11.56 7.07 -3.38
CA PHE A 55 -12.60 7.04 -2.35
C PHE A 55 -13.03 8.44 -1.91
N GLN A 56 -12.08 9.36 -1.76
CA GLN A 56 -12.37 10.75 -1.42
C GLN A 56 -13.19 11.47 -2.51
N ILE A 57 -13.04 11.08 -3.77
CA ILE A 57 -13.82 11.62 -4.90
C ILE A 57 -15.18 10.94 -4.97
N LEU A 58 -15.22 9.60 -4.93
CA LEU A 58 -16.43 8.79 -5.05
C LEU A 58 -17.41 9.00 -3.89
N SER A 59 -16.92 9.30 -2.69
CA SER A 59 -17.75 9.55 -1.50
C SER A 59 -18.73 10.73 -1.65
N LYS A 60 -18.51 11.61 -2.62
CA LYS A 60 -19.44 12.70 -2.93
C LYS A 60 -20.76 12.20 -3.50
N ASN A 61 -20.75 11.12 -4.27
CA ASN A 61 -21.97 10.53 -4.82
C ASN A 61 -22.64 9.63 -3.76
N GLN A 62 -23.87 9.95 -3.37
CA GLN A 62 -24.58 9.22 -2.31
C GLN A 62 -24.81 7.73 -2.63
N LYS A 63 -25.17 7.40 -3.88
CA LYS A 63 -25.38 5.99 -4.29
C LYS A 63 -24.10 5.16 -4.19
N VAL A 64 -22.97 5.76 -4.57
CA VAL A 64 -21.67 5.10 -4.50
C VAL A 64 -21.16 5.05 -3.06
N PHE A 65 -21.43 6.08 -2.27
CA PHE A 65 -21.03 6.17 -0.87
C PHE A 65 -21.52 4.97 -0.05
N GLU A 66 -22.79 4.57 -0.21
CA GLU A 66 -23.39 3.41 0.44
C GLU A 66 -22.67 2.09 0.09
N GLN A 67 -22.02 2.03 -1.07
CA GLN A 67 -21.31 0.85 -1.58
C GLN A 67 -19.79 0.91 -1.35
N LEU A 68 -19.24 1.99 -0.80
CA LEU A 68 -17.78 2.16 -0.64
C LEU A 68 -17.15 1.04 0.19
N GLY A 69 -17.84 0.53 1.22
CA GLY A 69 -17.34 -0.60 2.01
C GLY A 69 -17.17 -1.87 1.17
N PHE A 70 -18.13 -2.17 0.29
CA PHE A 70 -18.04 -3.30 -0.62
C PHE A 70 -16.93 -3.11 -1.66
N LEU A 71 -16.85 -1.92 -2.26
CA LEU A 71 -15.78 -1.57 -3.19
C LEU A 71 -14.40 -1.69 -2.52
N TYR A 72 -14.27 -1.33 -1.26
CA TYR A 72 -13.02 -1.40 -0.52
C TYR A 72 -12.52 -2.85 -0.41
N ILE A 73 -13.41 -3.77 -0.02
CA ILE A 73 -13.07 -5.20 0.07
C ILE A 73 -12.66 -5.74 -1.31
N GLY A 74 -13.40 -5.39 -2.37
CA GLY A 74 -13.06 -5.80 -3.73
C GLY A 74 -11.68 -5.29 -4.17
N MET A 75 -11.35 -4.03 -3.87
CA MET A 75 -10.06 -3.44 -4.17
C MET A 75 -8.92 -4.04 -3.35
N LEU A 76 -9.17 -4.44 -2.10
CA LEU A 76 -8.19 -5.16 -1.28
C LEU A 76 -7.83 -6.52 -1.88
N VAL A 77 -8.84 -7.30 -2.30
CA VAL A 77 -8.61 -8.59 -2.98
C VAL A 77 -7.85 -8.37 -4.27
N PHE A 78 -8.25 -7.38 -5.07
CA PHE A 78 -7.57 -7.02 -6.32
C PHE A 78 -6.09 -6.64 -6.07
N LYS A 79 -5.81 -5.84 -5.04
CA LYS A 79 -4.44 -5.46 -4.64
C LYS A 79 -3.56 -6.68 -4.38
N ILE A 80 -4.07 -7.63 -3.61
CA ILE A 80 -3.36 -8.86 -3.25
C ILE A 80 -3.06 -9.67 -4.51
N VAL A 81 -4.06 -9.88 -5.37
CA VAL A 81 -3.90 -10.63 -6.63
C VAL A 81 -2.83 -9.98 -7.52
N VAL A 82 -2.89 -8.67 -7.72
CA VAL A 82 -1.93 -7.95 -8.56
C VAL A 82 -0.52 -8.01 -7.97
N PHE A 83 -0.37 -7.81 -6.65
CA PHE A 83 0.91 -7.91 -5.98
C PHE A 83 1.51 -9.31 -6.11
N THR A 84 0.75 -10.36 -5.79
CA THR A 84 1.23 -11.73 -5.88
C THR A 84 1.56 -12.12 -7.32
N ALA A 85 0.81 -11.64 -8.31
CA ALA A 85 1.14 -11.88 -9.72
C ALA A 85 2.45 -11.18 -10.14
N MET A 86 2.68 -9.95 -9.69
CA MET A 86 3.88 -9.17 -10.02
C MET A 86 5.15 -9.74 -9.39
N PHE A 87 5.05 -10.28 -8.18
CA PHE A 87 6.18 -10.84 -7.42
C PHE A 87 6.16 -12.37 -7.35
N PHE A 88 5.47 -13.03 -8.28
CA PHE A 88 5.24 -14.48 -8.23
C PHE A 88 6.54 -15.30 -8.11
N PRO A 89 7.59 -15.07 -8.94
CA PRO A 89 8.82 -15.87 -8.85
C PRO A 89 9.54 -15.74 -7.51
N GLN A 90 9.52 -14.53 -6.93
CA GLN A 90 10.21 -14.23 -5.67
C GLN A 90 9.42 -14.75 -4.46
N LEU A 91 8.09 -14.78 -4.55
CA LEU A 91 7.22 -15.30 -3.49
C LEU A 91 7.16 -16.83 -3.49
N MET A 92 6.99 -17.46 -4.66
CA MET A 92 6.81 -18.91 -4.79
C MET A 92 8.11 -19.72 -4.71
N GLY A 93 9.26 -19.07 -4.88
CA GLY A 93 10.57 -19.69 -4.66
C GLY A 93 11.22 -20.30 -5.88
N ASP A 94 10.79 -19.88 -7.06
CA ASP A 94 11.49 -20.12 -8.31
C ASP A 94 12.85 -19.40 -8.35
N GLN A 95 13.04 -18.40 -7.47
CA GLN A 95 14.32 -17.74 -7.19
C GLN A 95 14.83 -18.10 -5.78
N PRO A 96 16.16 -18.24 -5.59
CA PRO A 96 16.75 -18.53 -4.29
C PRO A 96 16.73 -17.30 -3.37
N LEU A 97 15.55 -16.81 -3.00
CA LEU A 97 15.41 -15.77 -1.99
C LEU A 97 15.20 -16.42 -0.62
N PRO A 98 16.06 -16.15 0.38
CA PRO A 98 15.88 -16.57 1.76
C PRO A 98 14.48 -16.23 2.30
N HIS A 99 13.90 -17.14 3.10
CA HIS A 99 12.57 -16.95 3.68
C HIS A 99 12.44 -15.65 4.49
N PHE A 100 13.53 -15.22 5.14
CA PHE A 100 13.59 -13.94 5.86
C PHE A 100 13.33 -12.76 4.92
N TYR A 101 14.04 -12.68 3.80
CA TYR A 101 13.85 -11.60 2.81
C TYR A 101 12.45 -11.61 2.20
N ARG A 102 11.88 -12.79 1.92
CA ARG A 102 10.48 -12.90 1.47
C ARG A 102 9.51 -12.30 2.48
N ALA A 103 9.69 -12.59 3.77
CA ALA A 103 8.85 -12.00 4.81
C ALA A 103 9.01 -10.48 4.89
N MET A 104 10.22 -9.97 4.71
CA MET A 104 10.50 -8.54 4.74
C MET A 104 9.94 -7.77 3.55
N MET A 105 9.70 -8.41 2.41
CA MET A 105 8.95 -7.81 1.29
C MET A 105 7.48 -7.53 1.60
N LEU A 106 6.92 -8.18 2.64
CA LEU A 106 5.52 -8.03 3.06
C LEU A 106 5.33 -6.88 4.05
N LEU A 107 6.42 -6.36 4.64
CA LEU A 107 6.38 -5.24 5.59
C LEU A 107 5.67 -3.99 5.02
N PRO A 108 5.90 -3.58 3.76
CA PRO A 108 5.17 -2.47 3.13
C PRO A 108 3.65 -2.66 3.11
N ILE A 109 3.17 -3.92 2.99
CA ILE A 109 1.74 -4.22 3.02
C ILE A 109 1.14 -3.69 4.33
N ILE A 110 1.75 -4.04 5.47
CA ILE A 110 1.24 -3.68 6.79
C ILE A 110 1.20 -2.15 6.96
N ILE A 111 2.27 -1.48 6.53
CA ILE A 111 2.40 -0.02 6.67
C ILE A 111 1.33 0.70 5.84
N PHE A 112 1.27 0.42 4.54
CA PHE A 112 0.37 1.14 3.65
C PHE A 112 -1.10 0.73 3.85
N LEU A 113 -1.37 -0.52 4.20
CA LEU A 113 -2.72 -0.96 4.55
C LEU A 113 -3.23 -0.27 5.83
N THR A 114 -2.37 -0.07 6.83
CA THR A 114 -2.75 0.65 8.06
C THR A 114 -3.17 2.09 7.75
N LEU A 115 -2.37 2.81 6.94
CA LEU A 115 -2.73 4.15 6.49
C LEU A 115 -4.02 4.16 5.66
N GLU A 116 -4.13 3.21 4.74
CA GLU A 116 -5.30 3.04 3.87
C GLU A 116 -6.58 2.88 4.70
N VAL A 117 -6.60 1.95 5.67
CA VAL A 117 -7.74 1.73 6.57
C VAL A 117 -8.08 2.99 7.37
N ILE A 118 -7.08 3.68 7.93
CA ILE A 118 -7.30 4.91 8.72
C ILE A 118 -8.00 5.98 7.87
N PHE A 119 -7.49 6.24 6.67
CA PHE A 119 -8.02 7.30 5.81
C PHE A 119 -9.36 6.92 5.16
N VAL A 120 -9.52 5.68 4.68
CA VAL A 120 -10.79 5.19 4.14
C VAL A 120 -11.88 5.22 5.21
N SER A 121 -11.59 4.75 6.42
CA SER A 121 -12.55 4.78 7.54
C SER A 121 -12.89 6.21 7.96
N LYS A 122 -11.96 7.16 7.81
CA LYS A 122 -12.25 8.58 8.04
C LYS A 122 -13.20 9.11 6.98
N ILE A 123 -12.95 8.84 5.70
CA ILE A 123 -13.80 9.27 4.58
C ILE A 123 -15.23 8.71 4.73
N MET A 124 -15.37 7.44 5.14
CA MET A 124 -16.66 6.78 5.35
C MET A 124 -17.43 7.29 6.57
N ARG A 125 -16.78 7.98 7.51
CA ARG A 125 -17.41 8.57 8.71
C ARG A 125 -17.73 10.06 8.58
N GLU A 126 -17.25 10.72 7.52
CA GLU A 126 -17.49 12.15 7.28
C GLU A 126 -18.88 12.44 6.70
N LYS A 127 -19.73 11.42 6.55
CA LYS A 127 -21.13 11.47 6.16
C LYS A 127 -21.92 10.65 7.17
#